data_AF-A0A7J3EFQ8-F1
#
_entry.id   AF-A0A7J3EFQ8-F1
#
_cell.length_a   1.000
_cell.length_b   1.000
_cell.length_c   1.000
_cell.angle_alpha   90.00
_cell.angle_beta   90.00
_cell.angle_gamma   90.00
#
_symmetry.space_group_name_H-M   'P 1'
#
loop_
_entity.id
_entity.type
_entity.pdbx_description
1 polymer ?
#
loop_
_entity_poly.entity_id
_entity_poly.type
_entity_poly.pdbx_seq_one_letter_code
_entity_poly.pdbx_strand_id
1 'polypeptide(L)'
;MVKMLLKFHGNLMREPVTSTVILEKGIKLNILKASIHERGGEMLIEVSDEHANDIIRAFESKGVDVILKRTISVDSDKCIHCGECFSLCPADAIHISQDYTVTFDESKCVACGICVDACPMRAISLILF
;
A
#
# COMPACT_ATOMS: atom_id res chain seq x y z
N MET A 1 -5.09 5.42 -7.50
CA MET A 1 -3.63 5.33 -7.38
C MET A 1 -3.34 4.04 -6.66
N VAL A 2 -2.42 3.23 -7.18
CA VAL A 2 -1.98 1.96 -6.59
C VAL A 2 -0.62 2.17 -5.95
N LYS A 3 -0.49 1.79 -4.69
CA LYS A 3 0.81 1.72 -4.04
C LYS A 3 1.39 0.30 -4.24
N MET A 4 2.71 0.17 -4.16
CA MET A 4 3.37 -1.13 -4.16
C MET A 4 4.74 -1.04 -3.49
N LEU A 5 5.14 -2.12 -2.82
CA LEU A 5 6.47 -2.25 -2.23
C LEU A 5 7.37 -3.01 -3.20
N LEU A 6 8.40 -2.34 -3.69
CA LEU A 6 9.46 -2.93 -4.50
C LEU A 6 10.57 -3.44 -3.57
N LYS A 7 10.98 -4.71 -3.70
CA LYS A 7 12.16 -5.25 -3.02
C LYS A 7 13.29 -5.50 -4.00
N PHE A 8 14.40 -4.83 -3.74
CA PHE A 8 15.64 -4.93 -4.52
C PHE A 8 16.60 -5.88 -3.82
N HIS A 9 17.24 -6.73 -4.62
CA HIS A 9 18.26 -7.68 -4.19
C HIS A 9 19.67 -7.12 -4.45
N GLY A 10 20.68 -7.60 -3.71
CA GLY A 10 22.05 -7.06 -3.77
C GLY A 10 22.70 -7.07 -5.16
N ASN A 11 22.34 -8.03 -6.01
CA ASN A 11 22.81 -8.11 -7.40
C ASN A 11 22.28 -6.97 -8.29
N LEU A 12 21.17 -6.33 -7.92
CA LEU A 12 20.57 -5.24 -8.69
C LEU A 12 21.08 -3.86 -8.27
N MET A 13 21.88 -3.76 -7.20
CA MET A 13 22.28 -2.47 -6.64
C MET A 13 23.21 -1.65 -7.53
N ARG A 14 23.78 -2.26 -8.56
CA ARG A 14 24.64 -1.59 -9.56
C ARG A 14 23.92 -1.31 -10.87
N GLU A 15 22.66 -1.72 -10.99
CA GLU A 15 21.85 -1.57 -12.19
C GLU A 15 20.87 -0.39 -12.01
N PRO A 16 20.66 0.45 -13.03
CA PRO A 16 19.74 1.59 -12.97
C PRO A 16 18.26 1.18 -13.12
N VAL A 17 17.81 0.13 -12.41
CA VAL A 17 16.52 -0.54 -12.65
C VAL A 17 15.34 0.45 -12.67
N THR A 18 15.21 1.27 -11.62
CA THR A 18 14.07 2.19 -11.49
C THR A 18 14.02 3.22 -12.61
N SER A 19 15.15 3.85 -12.96
CA SER A 19 15.17 4.85 -14.04
C SER A 19 14.98 4.21 -15.41
N THR A 20 15.54 3.01 -15.64
CA THR A 20 15.29 2.24 -16.85
C THR A 20 13.80 1.95 -17.02
N VAL A 21 13.11 1.47 -15.98
CA VAL A 21 11.66 1.20 -16.06
C VAL A 21 10.87 2.47 -16.38
N ILE A 22 11.17 3.58 -15.69
CA ILE A 22 10.50 4.88 -15.92
C ILE A 22 10.69 5.34 -17.37
N LEU A 23 11.91 5.25 -17.91
CA LEU A 23 12.24 5.71 -19.27
C LEU A 23 11.67 4.79 -20.35
N GLU A 24 11.76 3.47 -20.18
CA GLU A 24 11.24 2.49 -21.14
C GLU A 24 9.72 2.53 -21.24
N LYS A 25 9.03 2.75 -20.11
CA LYS A 25 7.56 2.79 -20.08
C LYS A 25 6.97 4.18 -20.28
N GLY A 26 7.76 5.23 -20.06
CA GLY A 26 7.24 6.61 -20.07
C GLY A 26 6.27 6.91 -18.93
N ILE A 27 6.33 6.13 -17.84
CA ILE A 27 5.39 6.21 -16.72
C ILE A 27 6.09 6.89 -15.54
N LYS A 28 5.40 7.87 -14.93
CA LYS A 28 5.84 8.49 -13.69
C LYS A 28 5.38 7.66 -12.50
N LEU A 29 6.22 7.58 -11.48
CA LEU A 29 5.90 7.00 -10.19
C LEU A 29 6.29 7.98 -9.09
N ASN A 30 5.54 7.99 -7.99
CA ASN A 30 5.87 8.71 -6.78
C ASN A 30 6.58 7.76 -5.82
N ILE A 31 7.70 8.18 -5.21
CA ILE A 31 8.37 7.40 -4.16
C ILE A 31 7.90 7.94 -2.81
N LEU A 32 7.16 7.13 -2.05
CA LEU A 32 6.63 7.51 -0.74
C LEU A 32 7.66 7.25 0.37
N LYS A 33 8.43 6.17 0.24
CA LYS A 33 9.51 5.80 1.17
C LYS A 33 10.54 4.94 0.46
N ALA A 34 11.81 5.07 0.82
CA ALA A 34 12.87 4.20 0.34
C ALA A 34 13.89 3.93 1.46
N SER A 35 14.31 2.67 1.60
CA SER A 35 15.45 2.26 2.43
C SER A 35 16.31 1.33 1.60
N ILE A 36 17.40 1.86 1.06
CA ILE A 36 18.26 1.19 0.09
C ILE A 36 19.69 1.17 0.60
N HIS A 37 20.34 0.01 0.51
CA HIS A 37 21.70 -0.24 0.98
C HIS A 37 22.47 -1.09 -0.04
N GLU A 38 23.76 -1.33 0.22
CA GLU A 38 24.64 -2.09 -0.68
C GLU A 38 24.22 -3.55 -0.90
N ARG A 39 23.37 -4.10 -0.03
CA ARG A 39 22.86 -5.47 -0.11
C ARG A 39 21.45 -5.59 -0.69
N GLY A 40 20.82 -4.48 -1.07
CA GLY A 40 19.42 -4.45 -1.48
C GLY A 40 18.62 -3.41 -0.71
N GLY A 41 17.31 -3.52 -0.75
CA GLY A 41 16.44 -2.64 0.03
C GLY A 41 15.00 -2.64 -0.45
N GLU A 42 14.20 -1.76 0.13
CA GLU A 42 12.78 -1.67 -0.15
C GLU A 42 12.39 -0.24 -0.54
N MET A 43 11.47 -0.12 -1.49
CA MET A 43 10.94 1.16 -1.97
C MET A 43 9.42 1.08 -2.06
N LEU A 44 8.73 1.91 -1.29
CA LEU A 44 7.28 2.09 -1.39
C LEU A 44 7.00 3.16 -2.43
N ILE A 45 6.33 2.77 -3.50
CA ILE A 45 5.98 3.67 -4.60
C ILE A 45 4.47 3.77 -4.78
N GLU A 46 4.03 4.79 -5.49
CA GLU A 46 2.65 5.00 -5.89
C GLU A 46 2.57 5.33 -7.39
N VAL A 47 1.65 4.70 -8.10
CA VAL A 47 1.43 4.85 -9.55
C VAL A 47 -0.06 4.99 -9.86
N SER A 48 -0.42 5.51 -11.04
CA SER A 48 -1.83 5.53 -11.46
C SER A 48 -2.37 4.12 -11.71
N ASP A 49 -3.66 3.91 -11.46
CA ASP A 49 -4.28 2.57 -11.54
C ASP A 49 -4.20 1.99 -12.96
N GLU A 50 -4.30 2.84 -13.97
CA GLU A 50 -4.18 2.48 -15.39
C GLU A 50 -2.81 1.87 -15.74
N HIS A 51 -1.76 2.24 -15.03
CA HIS A 51 -0.37 1.86 -15.29
C HIS A 51 0.15 0.76 -14.36
N ALA A 52 -0.64 0.35 -13.36
CA ALA A 52 -0.18 -0.55 -12.30
C ALA A 52 0.36 -1.88 -12.86
N ASN A 53 -0.39 -2.52 -13.75
CA ASN A 53 -0.01 -3.81 -14.34
C ASN A 53 1.28 -3.74 -15.17
N ASP A 54 1.48 -2.64 -15.91
CA ASP A 54 2.67 -2.46 -16.75
C ASP A 54 3.93 -2.23 -15.90
N ILE A 55 3.79 -1.48 -14.81
CA ILE A 55 4.86 -1.24 -13.84
C ILE A 55 5.25 -2.53 -13.12
N ILE A 56 4.26 -3.31 -12.64
CA ILE A 56 4.50 -4.61 -11.98
C ILE A 56 5.36 -5.49 -12.90
N ARG A 57 4.90 -5.71 -14.13
CA ARG A 57 5.61 -6.55 -15.11
C ARG A 57 7.01 -6.02 -15.42
N ALA A 58 7.16 -4.70 -15.53
CA ALA A 58 8.44 -4.08 -15.84
C ALA A 58 9.46 -4.34 -14.72
N PHE A 59 9.10 -4.11 -13.45
CA PHE A 59 10.00 -4.35 -12.32
C PHE A 59 10.30 -5.84 -12.13
N GLU A 60 9.28 -6.71 -12.20
CA GLU A 60 9.48 -8.16 -12.10
C GLU A 60 10.42 -8.68 -13.19
N SER A 61 10.31 -8.18 -14.43
CA SER A 61 11.20 -8.58 -15.53
C SER A 61 12.67 -8.20 -15.30
N LYS A 62 12.93 -7.22 -14.43
CA LYS A 62 14.29 -6.80 -14.02
C LYS A 62 14.74 -7.51 -12.73
N GLY A 63 13.95 -8.47 -12.22
CA GLY A 63 14.28 -9.26 -11.03
C GLY A 63 13.95 -8.58 -9.70
N VAL A 64 13.13 -7.54 -9.71
CA VAL A 64 12.64 -6.87 -8.48
C VAL A 64 11.36 -7.55 -8.02
N ASP A 65 11.26 -7.89 -6.74
CA ASP A 65 9.99 -8.42 -6.22
C ASP A 65 9.02 -7.26 -6.03
N VAL A 66 7.83 -7.39 -6.61
CA VAL A 66 6.76 -6.40 -6.49
C VAL A 66 5.68 -6.96 -5.58
N ILE A 67 5.50 -6.31 -4.43
CA ILE A 67 4.51 -6.74 -3.44
C ILE A 67 3.37 -5.74 -3.45
N LEU A 68 2.24 -6.19 -3.97
CA LEU A 68 0.95 -5.56 -3.76
C LEU A 68 0.40 -6.05 -2.43
N LYS A 69 0.22 -5.15 -1.48
CA LYS A 69 -0.61 -5.41 -0.32
C LYS A 69 -2.03 -4.93 -0.62
N ARG A 70 -2.99 -5.48 0.10
CA ARG A 70 -4.29 -4.84 0.22
C ARG A 70 -4.33 -4.20 1.59
N THR A 71 -4.95 -3.06 1.68
CA THR A 71 -5.29 -2.44 2.96
C THR A 71 -6.67 -1.82 2.85
N ILE A 72 -7.09 -1.14 3.91
CA ILE A 72 -8.30 -0.33 3.89
C ILE A 72 -7.95 1.15 3.81
N SER A 73 -8.82 1.92 3.17
CA SER A 73 -8.83 3.37 3.20
C SER A 73 -10.10 3.83 3.91
N VAL A 74 -10.01 4.94 4.63
CA VAL A 74 -11.12 5.51 5.40
C VAL A 74 -11.35 6.94 4.95
N ASP A 75 -12.57 7.20 4.50
CA ASP A 75 -13.06 8.53 4.14
C ASP A 75 -13.41 9.29 5.43
N SER A 76 -12.56 10.25 5.79
CA SER A 76 -12.71 11.06 7.01
C SER A 76 -13.97 11.91 7.02
N ASP A 77 -14.50 12.29 5.86
CA ASP A 77 -15.70 13.13 5.77
C ASP A 77 -16.98 12.32 6.03
N LYS A 78 -16.93 11.01 5.81
CA LYS A 78 -18.05 10.08 6.10
C LYS A 78 -17.92 9.39 7.46
N CYS A 79 -16.71 9.21 7.96
CA CYS A 79 -16.47 8.48 9.20
C CYS A 79 -16.96 9.28 10.41
N ILE A 80 -17.97 8.77 11.12
CA ILE A 80 -18.50 9.38 12.35
C ILE A 80 -17.89 8.80 13.62
N HIS A 81 -16.79 8.05 13.51
CA HIS A 81 -16.10 7.39 14.63
C HIS A 81 -17.00 6.51 15.52
N CYS A 82 -18.03 5.87 14.96
CA CYS A 82 -18.97 5.01 15.71
C CYS A 82 -18.35 3.76 16.34
N GLY A 83 -17.17 3.32 15.89
CA GLY A 83 -16.45 2.19 16.47
C GLY A 83 -16.91 0.79 16.03
N GLU A 84 -17.93 0.63 15.19
CA GLU A 84 -18.41 -0.71 14.77
C GLU A 84 -17.31 -1.57 14.14
N CYS A 85 -16.47 -0.94 13.31
CA CYS A 85 -15.33 -1.60 12.67
C CYS A 85 -14.26 -2.09 13.67
N PHE A 86 -14.12 -1.45 14.83
CA PHE A 86 -13.15 -1.81 15.87
C PHE A 86 -13.46 -3.20 16.43
N SER A 87 -14.70 -3.42 16.86
CA SER A 87 -15.13 -4.67 17.51
C SER A 87 -15.04 -5.91 16.62
N LEU A 88 -14.97 -5.71 15.30
CA LEU A 88 -14.97 -6.78 14.31
C LEU A 88 -13.60 -7.05 13.68
N CYS A 89 -12.55 -6.29 14.03
CA CYS A 89 -11.24 -6.46 13.43
C CYS A 89 -10.51 -7.70 14.01
N PRO A 90 -10.33 -8.79 13.24
CA PRO A 90 -9.68 -9.99 13.78
C PRO A 90 -8.17 -9.83 13.93
N ALA A 91 -7.59 -8.80 13.31
CA ALA A 91 -6.15 -8.54 13.29
C ALA A 91 -5.72 -7.43 14.26
N ASP A 92 -6.65 -6.90 15.07
CA ASP A 92 -6.37 -5.80 16.01
C ASP A 92 -5.70 -4.59 15.33
N ALA A 93 -6.13 -4.30 14.09
CA ALA A 93 -5.61 -3.22 13.24
C ALA A 93 -6.41 -1.91 13.39
N ILE A 94 -7.44 -1.90 14.21
CA ILE A 94 -8.33 -0.75 14.44
C ILE A 94 -8.31 -0.49 15.94
N HIS A 95 -8.25 0.78 16.33
CA HIS A 95 -8.22 1.19 17.73
C HIS A 95 -9.11 2.41 17.97
N ILE A 96 -9.59 2.56 19.20
CA ILE A 96 -10.32 3.76 19.65
C ILE A 96 -9.42 4.49 20.65
N SER A 97 -9.01 5.71 20.33
CA SER A 97 -8.20 6.54 21.23
C SER A 97 -9.04 7.13 22.37
N GLN A 98 -8.37 7.77 23.34
CA GLN A 98 -9.03 8.32 24.54
C GLN A 98 -10.07 9.41 24.22
N ASP A 99 -9.93 10.10 23.08
CA ASP A 99 -10.86 11.10 22.55
C ASP A 99 -11.99 10.48 21.70
N TYR A 100 -12.13 9.14 21.72
CA TYR A 100 -13.09 8.37 20.93
C TYR A 100 -12.85 8.37 19.42
N THR A 101 -11.68 8.84 18.96
CA THR A 101 -11.32 8.77 17.54
C THR A 101 -10.97 7.34 17.14
N VAL A 102 -11.56 6.86 16.05
CA VAL A 102 -11.19 5.58 15.45
C VAL A 102 -9.90 5.78 14.63
N THR A 103 -8.88 4.98 14.95
CA THR A 103 -7.56 5.00 14.30
C THR A 103 -7.23 3.62 13.73
N PHE A 104 -6.35 3.59 12.73
CA PHE A 104 -6.06 2.39 11.94
C PHE A 104 -4.55 2.15 11.86
N ASP A 105 -4.11 0.95 12.25
CA ASP A 105 -2.75 0.47 12.07
C ASP A 105 -2.68 -0.38 10.78
N GLU A 106 -2.32 0.27 9.68
CA GLU A 106 -2.18 -0.38 8.38
C GLU A 106 -1.18 -1.55 8.39
N SER A 107 -0.21 -1.55 9.31
CA SER A 107 0.83 -2.59 9.36
C SER A 107 0.28 -3.94 9.84
N LYS A 108 -0.79 -3.92 10.64
CA LYS A 108 -1.50 -5.11 11.14
C LYS A 108 -2.65 -5.54 10.22
N CYS A 109 -3.08 -4.68 9.30
CA CYS A 109 -4.22 -4.97 8.45
C CYS A 109 -3.95 -6.18 7.53
N VAL A 110 -4.80 -7.20 7.65
CA VAL A 110 -4.78 -8.39 6.77
C VAL A 110 -5.75 -8.28 5.60
N ALA A 111 -6.37 -7.11 5.41
CA ALA A 111 -7.32 -6.83 4.34
C ALA A 111 -8.48 -7.84 4.20
N CYS A 112 -9.01 -8.31 5.34
CA CYS A 112 -10.12 -9.27 5.36
C CYS A 112 -11.46 -8.70 4.87
N GLY A 113 -11.63 -7.37 4.86
CA GLY A 113 -12.83 -6.69 4.37
C GLY A 113 -13.99 -6.60 5.36
N ILE A 114 -13.94 -7.26 6.52
CA ILE A 114 -15.05 -7.28 7.50
C ILE A 114 -15.47 -5.86 7.92
N CYS A 115 -14.51 -4.96 8.15
CA CYS A 115 -14.78 -3.58 8.52
C CYS A 115 -15.45 -2.75 7.40
N VAL A 116 -15.25 -3.13 6.13
CA VAL A 116 -15.93 -2.48 4.99
C VAL A 116 -17.42 -2.78 5.05
N ASP A 117 -17.77 -4.06 5.19
CA ASP A 117 -19.16 -4.52 5.23
C ASP A 117 -19.90 -4.00 6.48
N ALA A 118 -19.20 -3.92 7.60
CA ALA A 118 -19.77 -3.47 8.86
C ALA A 118 -20.00 -1.96 8.94
N CYS A 119 -19.35 -1.14 8.09
CA CYS A 119 -19.41 0.31 8.22
C CYS A 119 -20.77 0.86 7.74
N PRO A 120 -21.65 1.35 8.64
CA PRO A 120 -22.98 1.83 8.24
C PRO A 120 -22.92 3.07 7.35
N MET A 121 -21.88 3.89 7.53
CA MET A 121 -21.63 5.09 6.73
C MET A 121 -20.95 4.81 5.39
N ARG A 122 -20.55 3.55 5.13
CA ARG A 122 -19.73 3.15 3.97
C ARG A 122 -18.49 4.03 3.80
N ALA A 123 -17.87 4.38 4.93
CA ALA A 123 -16.68 5.22 4.98
C ALA A 123 -15.39 4.42 4.74
N ILE A 124 -15.43 3.08 4.77
CA ILE A 124 -14.25 2.23 4.64
C ILE A 124 -14.28 1.52 3.28
N SER A 125 -13.14 1.40 2.61
CA SER A 125 -13.01 0.69 1.33
C SER A 125 -11.70 -0.10 1.28
N LEU A 126 -11.70 -1.25 0.60
CA LEU A 126 -10.45 -1.96 0.31
C LEU A 126 -9.71 -1.27 -0.84
N ILE A 127 -8.42 -1.01 -0.64
CA ILE A 127 -7.53 -0.45 -1.65
C ILE A 127 -6.28 -1.31 -1.81
N LEU A 128 -5.65 -1.18 -2.96
CA LEU A 128 -4.33 -1.77 -3.20
C LEU A 128 -3.25 -0.83 -2.66
N PHE A 129 -2.39 -1.39 -1.81
CA PHE A 129 -1.25 -0.78 -1.15
C PHE A 129 0.07 -1.30 -1.71
#